data_AF-A0A0A2W8G6-F1
#
_entry.id   AF-A0A0A2W8G6-F1
#
_cell.length_a   1.000
_cell.length_b   1.000
_cell.length_c   1.000
_cell.angle_alpha   90.00
_cell.angle_beta   90.00
_cell.angle_gamma   90.00
#
_symmetry.space_group_name_H-M   'P 1'
#
loop_
_entity.id
_entity.type
_entity.pdbx_description
1 polymer ?
#
loop_
_entity_poly.entity_id
_entity_poly.type
_entity_poly.pdbx_seq_one_letter_code
_entity_poly.pdbx_strand_id
1 'polypeptide(L)'
;MTHKFLQPFHQATMEQQMEWASIDQVLENMDILSKQFDDAKIRYADNGHMVNSIHMGWWVLVKYYEENDTNLIHVTSLLLHPEKRRRYIDRHWLEEWRDVAVAGARQLWVKYKDRPLTAGGASQPRKERPEMSPYERIRLSMSVLDIPDNQDEFEKFINTPLR
;
A
#
# COMPACT_ATOMS: atom_id res chain seq x y z
N MET A 1 1.29 -33.39 -2.98
CA MET A 1 0.78 -32.60 -1.83
C MET A 1 1.60 -31.33 -1.65
N THR A 2 2.92 -31.45 -1.45
CA THR A 2 3.86 -30.33 -1.36
C THR A 2 3.84 -29.39 -2.57
N HIS A 3 3.81 -29.92 -3.80
CA HIS A 3 3.70 -29.10 -5.02
C HIS A 3 2.46 -28.19 -5.02
N LYS A 4 1.30 -28.70 -4.58
CA LYS A 4 0.07 -27.89 -4.52
C LYS A 4 0.15 -26.80 -3.44
N PHE A 5 0.84 -27.10 -2.32
CA PHE A 5 1.07 -26.13 -1.27
C PHE A 5 2.03 -25.01 -1.70
N LEU A 6 3.12 -25.37 -2.39
CA LEU A 6 4.18 -24.45 -2.82
C LEU A 6 3.85 -23.64 -4.08
N GLN A 7 2.79 -24.00 -4.81
CA GLN A 7 2.47 -23.32 -6.07
C GLN A 7 2.27 -21.80 -5.90
N PRO A 8 1.57 -21.27 -4.89
CA PRO A 8 1.45 -19.82 -4.68
C PRO A 8 2.81 -19.13 -4.41
N PHE A 9 3.73 -19.81 -3.72
CA PHE A 9 5.08 -19.30 -3.47
C PHE A 9 5.88 -19.16 -4.76
N HIS A 10 5.76 -20.17 -5.63
CA HIS A 10 6.40 -20.11 -6.95
C HIS A 10 5.85 -18.94 -7.76
N GLN A 11 4.52 -18.77 -7.81
CA GLN A 11 3.89 -17.68 -8.54
C GLN A 11 4.30 -16.30 -8.00
N ALA A 12 4.21 -16.08 -6.69
CA ALA A 12 4.63 -14.83 -6.05
C ALA A 12 6.11 -14.51 -6.32
N THR A 13 6.97 -15.53 -6.34
CA THR A 13 8.40 -15.36 -6.66
C THR A 13 8.58 -14.92 -8.11
N MET A 14 7.86 -15.53 -9.05
CA MET A 14 7.96 -15.16 -10.46
C MET A 14 7.48 -13.73 -10.69
N GLU A 15 6.37 -13.32 -10.07
CA GLU A 15 5.83 -11.96 -10.19
C GLU A 15 6.79 -10.90 -9.65
N GLN A 16 7.42 -11.17 -8.50
CA GLN A 16 8.35 -10.24 -7.86
C GLN A 16 9.69 -10.08 -8.61
N GLN A 17 10.02 -11.01 -9.50
CA GLN A 17 11.25 -10.97 -10.31
C GLN A 17 11.07 -10.30 -11.67
N MET A 18 9.85 -9.88 -12.02
CA MET A 18 9.58 -9.21 -13.29
C MET A 18 10.10 -7.76 -13.28
N GLU A 19 10.39 -7.22 -14.46
CA GLU A 19 10.86 -5.82 -14.61
C GLU A 19 9.83 -4.80 -14.11
N TRP A 20 8.55 -5.13 -14.20
CA TRP A 20 7.42 -4.31 -13.74
C TRP A 20 6.97 -4.63 -12.30
N ALA A 21 7.76 -5.39 -11.54
CA ALA A 21 7.46 -5.64 -10.13
C ALA A 21 7.48 -4.33 -9.33
N SER A 22 6.43 -4.09 -8.55
CA SER A 22 6.25 -2.84 -7.81
C SER A 22 6.20 -3.08 -6.30
N ILE A 23 6.57 -2.04 -5.53
CA ILE A 23 6.68 -2.15 -4.06
C ILE A 23 5.30 -2.41 -3.41
N ASP A 24 4.21 -1.97 -4.01
CA ASP A 24 2.84 -2.20 -3.52
C ASP A 24 2.36 -3.66 -3.68
N GLN A 25 3.03 -4.47 -4.51
CA GLN A 25 2.72 -5.89 -4.68
C GLN A 25 3.32 -6.75 -3.56
N VAL A 26 4.39 -6.28 -2.89
CA VAL A 26 5.09 -7.05 -1.85
C VAL A 26 4.13 -7.45 -0.73
N LEU A 27 3.38 -6.50 -0.20
CA LEU A 27 2.48 -6.71 0.93
C LEU A 27 1.26 -7.55 0.53
N GLU A 28 0.74 -7.35 -0.67
CA GLU A 28 -0.31 -8.20 -1.24
C GLU A 28 0.15 -9.65 -1.41
N ASN A 29 1.36 -9.86 -1.92
CA ASN A 29 1.95 -11.20 -2.05
C ASN A 29 2.14 -11.86 -0.69
N MET A 30 2.58 -11.11 0.33
CA MET A 30 2.67 -11.63 1.69
C MET A 30 1.28 -12.04 2.22
N ASP A 31 0.23 -11.24 1.98
CA ASP A 31 -1.13 -11.53 2.43
C ASP A 31 -1.70 -12.79 1.73
N ILE A 32 -1.39 -12.97 0.44
CA ILE A 32 -1.74 -14.19 -0.32
C ILE A 32 -1.08 -15.42 0.30
N LEU A 33 0.21 -15.33 0.65
CA LEU A 33 0.95 -16.44 1.28
C LEU A 33 0.44 -16.74 2.69
N SER A 34 0.11 -15.71 3.47
CA SER A 34 -0.53 -15.85 4.79
C SER A 34 -1.84 -16.62 4.68
N LYS A 35 -2.69 -16.25 3.72
CA LYS A 35 -3.94 -16.97 3.44
C LYS A 35 -3.70 -18.42 3.05
N GLN A 36 -2.69 -18.69 2.21
CA GLN A 36 -2.33 -20.06 1.82
C GLN A 36 -1.92 -20.92 3.03
N PHE A 37 -1.19 -20.34 4.00
CA PHE A 37 -0.87 -21.06 5.24
C PHE A 37 -2.11 -21.38 6.07
N ASP A 38 -3.03 -20.43 6.23
CA ASP A 38 -4.25 -20.65 7.02
C ASP A 38 -5.16 -21.70 6.38
N ASP A 39 -5.37 -21.63 5.06
CA ASP A 39 -6.12 -22.66 4.32
C ASP A 39 -5.41 -24.03 4.39
N ALA A 40 -4.08 -24.06 4.40
CA ALA A 40 -3.29 -25.28 4.50
C ALA A 40 -3.35 -25.93 5.89
N LYS A 41 -3.40 -25.14 6.98
CA LYS A 41 -3.60 -25.66 8.35
C LYS A 41 -4.87 -26.49 8.45
N ILE A 42 -5.96 -26.03 7.83
CA ILE A 42 -7.24 -26.74 7.79
C ILE A 42 -7.14 -27.97 6.88
N ARG A 43 -6.62 -27.79 5.66
CA ARG A 43 -6.58 -28.85 4.64
C ARG A 43 -5.72 -30.05 5.02
N TYR A 44 -4.64 -29.83 5.77
CA TYR A 44 -3.65 -30.85 6.10
C TYR A 44 -3.63 -31.21 7.59
N ALA A 45 -4.68 -30.88 8.35
CA ALA A 45 -4.75 -31.11 9.79
C ALA A 45 -4.42 -32.55 10.21
N ASP A 46 -4.86 -33.54 9.43
CA ASP A 46 -4.63 -34.96 9.71
C ASP A 46 -3.28 -35.49 9.19
N ASN A 47 -2.47 -34.64 8.54
CA ASN A 47 -1.17 -35.02 7.97
C ASN A 47 -0.02 -34.54 8.87
N GLY A 48 0.40 -35.37 9.82
CA GLY A 48 1.43 -35.03 10.80
C GLY A 48 2.76 -34.53 10.21
N HIS A 49 3.16 -34.99 9.02
CA HIS A 49 4.38 -34.49 8.36
C HIS A 49 4.20 -33.06 7.80
N MET A 50 3.02 -32.77 7.27
CA MET A 50 2.72 -31.47 6.65
C MET A 50 2.46 -30.40 7.70
N VAL A 51 1.76 -30.74 8.79
CA VAL A 51 1.40 -29.81 9.88
C VAL A 51 2.64 -29.11 10.43
N ASN A 52 3.70 -29.87 10.76
CA ASN A 52 4.93 -29.28 11.29
C ASN A 52 5.59 -28.32 10.29
N SER A 53 5.64 -28.69 9.02
CA SER A 53 6.20 -27.85 7.96
C SER A 53 5.40 -26.56 7.76
N ILE A 54 4.06 -26.64 7.80
CA ILE A 54 3.15 -25.50 7.67
C ILE A 54 3.29 -24.55 8.85
N HIS A 55 3.33 -25.07 10.08
CA HIS A 55 3.51 -24.25 11.28
C HIS A 55 4.86 -23.53 11.27
N MET A 56 5.94 -24.22 10.89
CA MET A 56 7.26 -23.59 10.79
C MET A 56 7.30 -22.52 9.71
N GLY A 57 6.74 -22.80 8.52
CA GLY A 57 6.69 -21.81 7.43
C GLY A 57 5.85 -20.58 7.79
N TRP A 58 4.70 -20.79 8.45
CA TRP A 58 3.84 -19.70 8.92
C TRP A 58 4.55 -18.85 9.98
N TRP A 59 5.25 -19.48 10.93
CA TRP A 59 6.03 -18.76 11.95
C TRP A 59 7.13 -17.89 11.33
N VAL A 60 7.84 -18.40 10.32
CA VAL A 60 8.83 -17.62 9.57
C VAL A 60 8.16 -16.43 8.88
N LEU A 61 6.99 -16.63 8.26
CA LEU A 61 6.25 -15.54 7.61
C LEU A 61 5.84 -14.47 8.62
N VAL A 62 5.33 -14.84 9.80
CA VAL A 62 4.99 -13.90 10.88
C VAL A 62 6.23 -13.12 11.32
N LYS A 63 7.40 -13.77 11.43
CA LYS A 63 8.65 -13.07 11.74
C LYS A 63 8.99 -12.02 10.71
N TYR A 64 8.80 -12.32 9.43
CA TYR A 64 8.95 -11.31 8.39
C TYR A 64 7.96 -10.16 8.54
N TYR A 65 6.70 -10.37 8.93
CA TYR A 65 5.79 -9.26 9.22
C TYR A 65 6.27 -8.43 10.42
N GLU A 66 6.68 -9.07 11.53
CA GLU A 66 7.18 -8.37 12.73
C GLU A 66 8.46 -7.57 12.44
N GLU A 67 9.36 -8.09 11.58
CA GLU A 67 10.59 -7.40 11.17
C GLU A 67 10.35 -6.33 10.10
N ASN A 68 9.35 -6.51 9.22
CA ASN A 68 8.97 -5.55 8.17
C ASN A 68 7.93 -4.51 8.61
N ASP A 69 7.29 -4.67 9.77
CA ASP A 69 6.46 -3.64 10.43
C ASP A 69 7.26 -2.35 10.69
N THR A 70 8.59 -2.45 10.66
CA THR A 70 9.50 -1.31 10.72
C THR A 70 9.53 -0.48 9.43
N ASN A 71 9.09 -1.03 8.28
CA ASN A 71 9.21 -0.37 6.98
C ASN A 71 7.85 0.06 6.44
N LEU A 72 7.43 1.24 6.90
CA LEU A 72 6.21 1.96 6.50
C LEU A 72 6.04 2.13 4.98
N ILE A 73 7.11 1.92 4.20
CA ILE A 73 7.11 2.05 2.75
C ILE A 73 6.12 1.07 2.09
N HIS A 74 6.09 -0.21 2.50
CA HIS A 74 5.21 -1.20 1.88
C HIS A 74 3.73 -0.94 2.16
N VAL A 75 3.42 -0.53 3.38
CA VAL A 75 2.06 -0.13 3.77
C VAL A 75 1.64 1.15 3.03
N THR A 76 2.55 2.13 2.93
CA THR A 76 2.25 3.39 2.25
C THR A 76 2.08 3.18 0.75
N SER A 77 2.90 2.36 0.10
CA SER A 77 2.75 2.06 -1.33
C SER A 77 1.42 1.36 -1.62
N LEU A 78 0.99 0.44 -0.75
CA LEU A 78 -0.32 -0.21 -0.85
C LEU A 78 -1.47 0.81 -0.74
N LEU A 79 -1.41 1.72 0.23
CA LEU A 79 -2.42 2.76 0.44
C LEU A 79 -2.46 3.81 -0.68
N LEU A 80 -1.31 4.10 -1.29
CA LEU A 80 -1.20 5.00 -2.44
C LEU A 80 -1.58 4.33 -3.77
N HIS A 81 -1.81 3.01 -3.80
CA HIS A 81 -2.23 2.32 -5.00
C HIS A 81 -3.69 2.67 -5.37
N PRO A 82 -3.96 3.19 -6.58
CA PRO A 82 -5.26 3.76 -6.94
C PRO A 82 -6.40 2.75 -6.93
N GLU A 83 -6.13 1.47 -7.12
CA GLU A 83 -7.14 0.39 -7.13
C GLU A 83 -7.36 -0.26 -5.75
N LYS A 84 -6.44 -0.06 -4.80
CA LYS A 84 -6.46 -0.75 -3.49
C LYS A 84 -6.91 0.23 -2.40
N ARG A 85 -6.13 1.31 -2.22
CA ARG A 85 -6.34 2.37 -1.22
C ARG A 85 -6.64 1.78 0.17
N ARG A 86 -7.36 2.53 1.01
CA ARG A 86 -7.80 2.06 2.33
C ARG A 86 -8.73 0.84 2.26
N ARG A 87 -9.51 0.72 1.19
CA ARG A 87 -10.49 -0.36 0.99
C ARG A 87 -9.85 -1.75 1.06
N TYR A 88 -8.61 -1.89 0.62
CA TYR A 88 -7.89 -3.17 0.70
C TYR A 88 -7.68 -3.61 2.14
N ILE A 89 -7.07 -2.75 2.97
CA ILE A 89 -6.80 -3.07 4.38
C ILE A 89 -8.09 -3.24 5.17
N ASP A 90 -9.13 -2.47 4.86
CA ASP A 90 -10.45 -2.62 5.51
C ASP A 90 -11.09 -3.98 5.24
N ARG A 91 -10.81 -4.59 4.09
CA ARG A 91 -11.37 -5.89 3.69
C ARG A 91 -10.55 -7.08 4.16
N HIS A 92 -9.23 -6.95 4.15
CA HIS A 92 -8.33 -8.09 4.30
C HIS A 92 -7.65 -8.16 5.66
N TRP A 93 -7.54 -7.05 6.39
CA TRP A 93 -6.78 -6.97 7.64
C TRP A 93 -7.69 -6.92 8.87
N LEU A 94 -7.14 -7.31 10.03
CA LEU A 94 -7.78 -7.14 11.33
C LEU A 94 -7.84 -5.65 11.71
N GLU A 95 -8.88 -5.26 12.44
CA GLU A 95 -9.13 -3.86 12.82
C GLU A 95 -7.95 -3.22 13.57
N GLU A 96 -7.32 -3.99 14.48
CA GLU A 96 -6.12 -3.59 15.23
C GLU A 96 -4.94 -3.18 14.34
N TRP A 97 -4.78 -3.79 13.16
CA TRP A 97 -3.63 -3.52 12.29
C TRP A 97 -3.91 -2.37 11.33
N ARG A 98 -5.18 -2.09 11.03
CA ARG A 98 -5.59 -1.02 10.11
C ARG A 98 -5.16 0.35 10.63
N ASP A 99 -5.42 0.62 11.90
CA ASP A 99 -5.11 1.92 12.48
C ASP A 99 -3.60 2.16 12.57
N VAL A 100 -2.83 1.13 12.93
CA VAL A 100 -1.36 1.18 12.97
C VAL A 100 -0.81 1.44 11.57
N ALA A 101 -1.33 0.74 10.56
CA ALA A 101 -0.93 0.89 9.16
C ALA A 101 -1.17 2.30 8.62
N VAL A 102 -2.38 2.83 8.83
CA VAL A 102 -2.76 4.18 8.40
C VAL A 102 -1.95 5.23 9.16
N ALA A 103 -1.76 5.07 10.47
CA ALA A 103 -0.94 5.98 11.27
C ALA A 103 0.51 6.01 10.78
N GLY A 104 1.07 4.84 10.47
CA GLY A 104 2.42 4.72 9.89
C GLY A 104 2.54 5.44 8.55
N ALA A 105 1.59 5.24 7.64
CA ALA A 105 1.58 5.94 6.35
C ALA A 105 1.43 7.46 6.49
N ARG A 106 0.60 7.93 7.44
CA ARG A 106 0.49 9.37 7.78
C ARG A 106 1.82 9.95 8.25
N GLN A 107 2.54 9.23 9.12
CA GLN A 107 3.86 9.67 9.58
C GLN A 107 4.86 9.78 8.44
N LEU A 108 4.78 8.88 7.46
CA LEU A 108 5.60 8.98 6.26
C LEU A 108 5.18 10.20 5.43
N TRP A 109 3.89 10.36 5.14
CA TRP A 109 3.34 11.50 4.39
C TRP A 109 3.78 12.86 4.94
N VAL A 110 3.71 13.07 6.26
CA VAL A 110 4.13 14.32 6.91
C VAL A 110 5.59 14.69 6.60
N LYS A 111 6.47 13.71 6.39
CA LYS A 111 7.89 13.95 6.06
C LYS A 111 8.11 14.41 4.61
N TYR A 112 7.15 14.18 3.73
CA TYR A 112 7.27 14.41 2.29
C TYR A 112 6.30 15.46 1.73
N LYS A 113 5.17 15.72 2.40
CA LYS A 113 4.12 16.64 1.90
C LYS A 113 4.61 18.06 1.62
N ASP A 114 5.55 18.57 2.41
CA ASP A 114 6.08 19.93 2.28
C ASP A 114 7.39 19.97 1.47
N ARG A 115 7.87 18.82 0.96
CA ARG A 115 9.08 18.81 0.17
C ARG A 115 8.79 19.48 -1.17
N PRO A 116 9.59 20.47 -1.58
CA PRO A 116 9.48 20.99 -2.92
C PRO A 116 9.71 19.82 -3.87
N LEU A 117 8.72 19.54 -4.72
CA LEU A 117 8.91 18.66 -5.86
C LEU A 117 10.06 19.28 -6.65
N THR A 118 11.27 18.74 -6.51
CA THR A 118 12.38 19.07 -7.40
C THR A 118 12.00 18.48 -8.75
N ALA A 119 11.12 19.17 -9.46
CA ALA A 119 11.08 19.08 -10.89
C ALA A 119 12.50 19.40 -11.35
N GLY A 120 13.17 18.43 -11.96
CA GLY A 120 14.43 18.70 -12.63
C GLY A 120 14.22 19.86 -13.61
N GLY A 121 14.72 21.04 -13.26
CA GLY A 121 14.54 22.25 -14.06
C GLY A 121 14.50 23.52 -13.21
N ALA A 122 15.67 24.16 -13.08
CA ALA A 122 15.86 25.57 -12.76
C ALA A 122 14.99 26.18 -11.64
N SER A 123 15.63 26.40 -10.49
CA SER A 123 15.23 27.41 -9.51
C SER A 123 14.98 28.77 -10.19
N GLN A 124 13.72 29.12 -10.41
CA GLN A 124 13.31 30.51 -10.58
C GLN A 124 12.88 31.08 -9.22
N PRO A 125 13.31 32.30 -8.86
CA PRO A 125 12.85 32.95 -7.66
C PRO A 125 11.33 33.18 -7.78
N ARG A 126 10.62 32.89 -6.69
CA ARG A 126 9.18 33.11 -6.50
C ARG A 126 8.84 34.56 -6.83
N LYS A 127 8.40 34.82 -8.07
CA LYS A 127 7.76 36.09 -8.43
C LYS A 127 6.43 36.17 -7.67
N GLU A 128 6.20 37.31 -7.04
CA GLU A 128 4.93 37.69 -6.40
C GLU A 128 3.76 37.25 -7.30
N ARG A 129 2.76 36.58 -6.71
CA ARG A 129 1.60 36.05 -7.45
C ARG A 129 0.99 37.22 -8.25
N PRO A 130 0.99 37.16 -9.59
CA PRO A 130 0.31 38.17 -10.39
C PRO A 130 -1.17 38.20 -10.00
N GLU A 131 -1.78 39.38 -9.95
CA GLU A 131 -3.23 39.50 -9.78
C GLU A 131 -3.93 38.65 -10.85
N MET A 132 -4.77 37.73 -10.37
CA MET A 132 -5.37 36.70 -11.19
C MET A 132 -6.28 37.32 -12.26
N SER A 133 -5.99 37.05 -13.52
CA SER A 133 -6.72 37.60 -14.66
C SER A 133 -8.19 37.17 -14.65
N PRO A 134 -9.11 37.90 -15.29
CA PRO A 134 -10.52 37.50 -15.40
C PRO A 134 -10.69 36.11 -16.02
N TYR A 135 -9.84 35.76 -16.98
CA TYR A 135 -9.83 34.43 -17.62
C TYR A 135 -9.45 33.31 -16.64
N GLU A 136 -8.43 33.54 -15.79
CA GLU A 136 -8.02 32.56 -14.78
C GLU A 136 -9.08 32.34 -13.71
N ARG A 137 -9.81 33.39 -13.31
CA ARG A 137 -10.96 33.27 -12.41
C ARG A 137 -12.07 32.42 -13.01
N ILE A 138 -12.41 32.65 -14.28
CA ILE A 138 -13.41 31.86 -14.99
C ILE A 138 -12.95 30.40 -15.13
N ARG A 139 -11.68 30.18 -15.49
CA ARG A 139 -11.08 28.85 -15.59
C ARG A 139 -11.10 28.09 -14.25
N LEU A 140 -10.83 28.77 -13.13
CA LEU A 140 -10.96 28.22 -11.78
C LEU A 140 -12.43 27.90 -11.44
N SER A 141 -13.36 28.78 -11.78
CA SER A 141 -14.79 28.53 -11.56
C SER A 141 -15.37 27.38 -12.39
N MET A 142 -14.74 27.08 -13.53
CA MET A 142 -15.07 25.93 -14.38
C MET A 142 -14.21 24.69 -14.07
N SER A 143 -13.23 24.81 -13.16
CA SER A 143 -12.39 23.68 -12.82
C SER A 143 -13.22 22.69 -12.00
N VAL A 144 -13.26 21.43 -12.46
CA VAL A 144 -13.91 20.31 -11.75
C VAL A 144 -13.04 19.82 -10.59
N LEU A 145 -11.90 20.46 -10.35
CA LEU A 145 -11.08 20.21 -9.18
C LEU A 145 -11.78 20.89 -7.99
N ASP A 146 -12.06 20.10 -6.95
CA ASP A 146 -12.74 20.60 -5.75
C ASP A 146 -12.07 21.87 -5.23
N ILE A 147 -12.88 22.80 -4.70
CA ILE A 147 -12.46 23.94 -3.88
C ILE A 147 -11.33 23.46 -2.96
N PRO A 148 -10.25 24.24 -2.73
CA PRO A 148 -9.18 23.85 -1.82
C PRO A 148 -9.78 23.58 -0.44
N ASP A 149 -10.12 22.32 -0.23
CA ASP A 149 -10.60 21.79 1.02
C ASP A 149 -9.40 21.77 1.95
N ASN A 150 -9.61 22.12 3.21
CA ASN A 150 -8.57 22.04 4.23
C ASN A 150 -8.23 20.57 4.57
N GLN A 151 -8.86 19.61 3.89
CA GLN A 151 -8.59 18.20 4.02
C GLN A 151 -7.22 17.84 3.41
N ASP A 152 -6.44 17.12 4.21
CA ASP A 152 -5.13 16.62 3.79
C ASP A 152 -5.24 15.72 2.54
N GLU A 153 -4.38 15.94 1.54
CA GLU A 153 -4.45 15.25 0.24
C GLU A 153 -4.33 13.73 0.38
N PHE A 154 -3.54 13.25 1.33
CA PHE A 154 -3.40 11.82 1.60
C PHE A 154 -4.73 11.23 2.10
N GLU A 155 -5.38 11.90 3.06
CA GLU A 155 -6.69 11.47 3.57
C GLU A 155 -7.75 11.47 2.47
N LYS A 156 -7.77 12.51 1.64
CA LYS A 156 -8.69 12.59 0.52
C LYS A 156 -8.47 11.40 -0.41
N PHE A 157 -7.22 11.12 -0.79
CA PHE A 157 -6.89 10.05 -1.72
C PHE A 157 -7.29 8.68 -1.20
N ILE A 158 -6.86 8.29 0.00
CA ILE A 158 -7.06 6.92 0.51
C ILE A 158 -8.54 6.59 0.78
N ASN A 159 -9.36 7.60 1.09
CA ASN A 159 -10.78 7.43 1.42
C ASN A 159 -11.71 7.65 0.19
N THR A 160 -11.19 8.15 -0.93
CA THR A 160 -12.00 8.34 -2.15
C THR A 160 -12.48 6.99 -2.69
N PRO A 161 -13.77 6.83 -3.04
CA PRO A 161 -14.27 5.61 -3.66
C PRO A 161 -13.50 5.25 -4.93
N LEU A 162 -13.30 3.95 -5.15
CA LEU A 162 -12.77 3.45 -6.41
C LEU A 162 -13.78 3.77 -7.52
N ARG A 163 -13.31 4.29 -8.66
CA ARG A 163 -14.13 4.56 -9.84
C ARG A 163 -14.53 3.28 -10.56
#